data_AF-X0VFE4-F1
#
_entry.id   AF-X0VFE4-F1
#
_cell.length_a   1.000
_cell.length_b   1.000
_cell.length_c   1.000
_cell.angle_alpha   90.00
_cell.angle_beta   90.00
_cell.angle_gamma   90.00
#
_symmetry.space_group_name_H-M   'P 1'
#
loop_
_entity.id
_entity.type
_entity.pdbx_description
1 polymer ?
#
loop_
_entity_poly.entity_id
_entity_poly.type
_entity_poly.pdbx_seq_one_letter_code
_entity_poly.pdbx_strand_id
1 'polypeptide(L)'
;MVRPGRDRLSGVVEVDEAYIGGKHKGKRGRGAEGKSLVFIAAEDKDGHIGRIRLRLIPDASGESLIPAVKDTVEAGSIVRSDGWNGYISLPSKGYQHDVIRPS
;
A
#
# COMPACT_ATOMS: atom_id res chain seq x y z
N MET A 1 -20.45 -7.21 14.29
CA MET A 1 -19.92 -8.46 13.72
C MET A 1 -18.44 -8.23 13.37
N VAL A 2 -17.52 -8.77 14.16
CA VAL A 2 -16.07 -8.77 13.84
C VAL A 2 -15.85 -9.90 12.83
N ARG A 3 -15.15 -9.63 11.72
CA ARG A 3 -14.75 -10.68 10.76
C ARG A 3 -13.36 -11.16 11.13
N PRO A 4 -13.21 -12.37 11.72
CA PRO A 4 -11.90 -12.89 12.11
C PRO A 4 -10.95 -12.88 10.91
N GLY A 5 -9.71 -12.40 11.10
CA GLY A 5 -8.71 -12.38 10.04
C GLY A 5 -8.83 -11.20 9.07
N ARG A 6 -9.69 -10.21 9.36
CA ARG A 6 -9.71 -8.89 8.68
C ARG A 6 -9.06 -7.78 9.51
N ASP A 7 -8.36 -8.17 10.57
CA ASP A 7 -7.55 -7.28 11.38
C ASP A 7 -6.47 -6.63 10.54
N ARG A 8 -5.97 -5.50 11.04
CA ARG A 8 -4.84 -4.80 10.44
C ARG A 8 -3.60 -5.69 10.45
N LEU A 9 -2.75 -5.46 9.47
CA LEU A 9 -1.43 -6.06 9.36
C LEU A 9 -0.51 -5.42 10.39
N SER A 10 0.48 -6.16 10.88
CA SER A 10 1.39 -5.66 11.91
C SER A 10 2.81 -6.21 11.80
N GLY A 11 3.75 -5.53 12.44
CA GLY A 11 5.18 -5.81 12.36
C GLY A 11 5.81 -5.07 11.20
N VAL A 12 6.43 -5.81 10.27
CA VAL A 12 7.00 -5.25 9.04
C VAL A 12 6.01 -5.48 7.90
N VAL A 13 5.65 -4.41 7.18
CA VAL A 13 4.68 -4.46 6.10
C VAL A 13 5.23 -3.73 4.88
N GLU A 14 5.33 -4.43 3.76
CA GLU A 14 5.65 -3.84 2.46
C GLU A 14 4.37 -3.32 1.80
N VAL A 15 4.45 -2.10 1.27
CA VAL A 15 3.32 -1.45 0.59
C VAL A 15 3.73 -0.95 -0.80
N ASP A 16 2.83 -1.12 -1.76
CA ASP A 16 2.99 -0.66 -3.14
C ASP A 16 1.63 -0.46 -3.80
N GLU A 17 1.60 0.12 -5.01
CA GLU A 17 0.40 0.23 -5.83
C GLU A 17 0.54 -0.45 -7.19
N ALA A 18 -0.50 -1.18 -7.58
CA ALA A 18 -0.60 -1.80 -8.90
C ALA A 18 -1.83 -1.32 -9.66
N TYR A 19 -1.69 -1.16 -10.98
CA TYR A 19 -2.84 -0.93 -11.86
C TYR A 19 -3.36 -2.28 -12.39
N ILE A 20 -4.61 -2.60 -12.08
CA ILE A 20 -5.33 -3.77 -12.59
C ILE A 20 -6.32 -3.33 -13.66
N GLY A 21 -6.20 -3.90 -14.86
CA GLY A 21 -7.06 -3.59 -16.01
C GLY A 21 -6.32 -3.92 -17.30
N GLY A 22 -7.01 -4.58 -18.23
CA GLY A 22 -6.43 -5.13 -19.46
C GLY A 22 -5.82 -4.08 -20.40
N LYS A 23 -5.37 -4.52 -21.58
CA LYS A 23 -4.90 -3.59 -22.61
C LYS A 23 -6.09 -2.78 -23.14
N HIS A 24 -6.06 -1.47 -22.93
CA HIS A 24 -6.99 -0.53 -23.54
C HIS A 24 -6.28 0.30 -24.61
N LYS A 25 -6.97 0.62 -25.71
CA LYS A 25 -6.48 1.60 -26.70
C LYS A 25 -6.51 2.99 -26.05
N GLY A 26 -5.42 3.75 -26.12
CA GLY A 26 -5.36 5.11 -25.56
C GLY A 26 -4.10 5.37 -24.72
N LYS A 27 -4.20 6.34 -23.80
CA LYS A 27 -3.11 6.80 -22.93
C LYS A 27 -2.46 5.64 -22.18
N ARG A 28 -1.13 5.60 -22.13
CA ARG A 28 -0.34 4.60 -21.40
C ARG A 28 0.08 5.13 -20.03
N GLY A 29 0.33 4.23 -19.08
CA GLY A 29 0.84 4.59 -17.74
C GLY A 29 -0.24 4.97 -16.74
N ARG A 30 0.13 5.79 -15.73
CA ARG A 30 -0.77 6.27 -14.67
C ARG A 30 -1.87 7.16 -15.27
N GLY A 31 -3.12 6.94 -14.85
CA GLY A 31 -4.28 7.67 -15.39
C GLY A 31 -4.73 7.24 -16.79
N ALA A 32 -4.33 6.05 -17.24
CA ALA A 32 -4.94 5.40 -18.40
C ALA A 32 -6.36 4.92 -18.03
N GLU A 33 -7.34 5.24 -18.88
CA GLU A 33 -8.73 4.78 -18.68
C GLU A 33 -8.83 3.24 -18.69
N GLY A 34 -9.80 2.72 -17.94
CA GLY A 34 -10.05 1.28 -17.83
C GLY A 34 -9.15 0.52 -16.85
N LYS A 35 -8.31 1.21 -16.08
CA LYS A 35 -7.47 0.61 -15.03
C LYS A 35 -7.91 1.06 -13.65
N SER A 36 -7.97 0.10 -12.74
CA SER A 36 -8.18 0.31 -11.30
C SER A 36 -6.84 0.36 -10.60
N LEU A 37 -6.60 1.40 -9.81
CA LEU A 37 -5.43 1.47 -8.94
C LEU A 37 -5.72 0.74 -7.63
N VAL A 38 -4.86 -0.22 -7.29
CA VAL A 38 -4.99 -1.05 -6.11
C VAL A 38 -3.77 -0.84 -5.24
N PHE A 39 -4.00 -0.39 -4.01
CA PHE A 39 -3.03 -0.42 -2.92
C PHE A 39 -2.88 -1.85 -2.41
N ILE A 40 -1.64 -2.28 -2.24
CA ILE A 40 -1.25 -3.60 -1.79
C ILE A 40 -0.43 -3.43 -0.51
N ALA A 41 -0.78 -4.17 0.53
CA ALA A 41 0.02 -4.27 1.75
C ALA A 41 0.25 -5.75 2.07
N ALA A 42 1.51 -6.14 2.26
CA ALA A 42 1.93 -7.51 2.53
C ALA A 42 2.79 -7.55 3.80
N GLU A 43 2.45 -8.43 4.74
CA GLU A 43 3.32 -8.68 5.90
C GLU A 43 4.60 -9.39 5.45
N ASP A 44 5.73 -8.89 5.93
CA ASP A 44 7.00 -9.62 5.93
C ASP A 44 7.07 -10.41 7.26
N LYS A 45 7.07 -11.74 7.14
CA LYS A 45 7.23 -12.69 8.24
C LYS A 45 8.60 -13.36 8.10
N ASP A 46 9.65 -12.58 8.37
CA ASP A 46 11.05 -13.01 8.36
C ASP A 46 11.51 -13.56 6.99
N GLY A 47 11.23 -12.79 5.93
CA GLY A 47 11.56 -13.16 4.55
C GLY A 47 10.49 -14.01 3.84
N HIS A 48 9.37 -14.30 4.52
CA HIS A 48 8.21 -14.95 3.94
C HIS A 48 7.02 -14.01 3.87
N ILE A 49 6.19 -14.18 2.83
CA ILE A 49 4.96 -13.40 2.68
C ILE A 49 3.92 -13.91 3.68
N GLY A 50 3.48 -13.02 4.56
CA GLY A 50 2.36 -13.25 5.48
C GLY A 50 1.02 -12.88 4.87
N ARG A 51 0.15 -12.23 5.66
CA ARG A 51 -1.16 -11.80 5.18
C ARG A 51 -1.02 -10.64 4.20
N ILE A 52 -1.86 -10.65 3.16
CA ILE A 52 -1.96 -9.56 2.18
C ILE A 52 -3.32 -8.86 2.33
N ARG A 53 -3.31 -7.54 2.14
CA ARG A 53 -4.51 -6.70 1.98
C ARG A 53 -4.44 -5.97 0.65
N LEU A 54 -5.54 -6.01 -0.08
CA LEU A 54 -5.74 -5.26 -1.31
C LEU A 54 -6.85 -4.25 -1.09
N ARG A 55 -6.65 -3.02 -1.55
CA ARG A 55 -7.64 -1.96 -1.45
C ARG A 55 -7.68 -1.14 -2.73
N LEU A 56 -8.88 -0.91 -3.26
CA LEU A 56 -9.07 0.05 -4.34
C LEU A 56 -8.84 1.47 -3.81
N ILE A 57 -8.03 2.24 -4.51
CA ILE A 57 -7.77 3.66 -4.22
C ILE A 57 -8.04 4.51 -5.46
N PRO A 58 -8.52 5.75 -5.30
CA PRO A 58 -8.87 6.59 -6.45
C PRO A 58 -7.63 7.09 -7.19
N ASP A 59 -6.51 7.31 -6.49
CA ASP A 59 -5.24 7.76 -7.05
C ASP A 59 -4.06 7.44 -6.12
N ALA A 60 -2.83 7.69 -6.60
CA ALA A 60 -1.59 7.49 -5.85
C ALA A 60 -1.16 8.73 -5.04
N SER A 61 -2.10 9.59 -4.63
CA SER A 61 -1.81 10.76 -3.80
C SER A 61 -1.61 10.36 -2.33
N GLY A 62 -0.94 11.20 -1.55
CA GLY A 62 -0.86 11.00 -0.10
C GLY A 62 -2.24 11.03 0.59
N GLU A 63 -3.20 11.78 0.04
CA GLU A 63 -4.57 11.83 0.55
C GLU A 63 -5.30 10.49 0.40
N SER A 64 -4.95 9.69 -0.61
CA SER A 64 -5.46 8.33 -0.81
C SER A 64 -4.65 7.27 -0.07
N LEU A 65 -3.32 7.37 -0.12
CA LEU A 65 -2.40 6.35 0.39
C LEU A 65 -2.33 6.32 1.91
N ILE A 66 -2.28 7.48 2.56
CA ILE A 66 -2.15 7.54 4.03
C ILE A 66 -3.38 6.94 4.74
N PRO A 67 -4.63 7.24 4.33
CA PRO A 67 -5.79 6.54 4.88
C PRO A 67 -5.79 5.04 4.56
N ALA A 68 -5.34 4.63 3.36
CA ALA A 68 -5.25 3.23 3.00
C ALA A 68 -4.33 2.47 3.97
N VAL A 69 -3.12 3.00 4.23
CA VAL A 69 -2.19 2.43 5.21
C VAL A 69 -2.82 2.38 6.61
N LYS A 70 -3.46 3.48 7.04
CA LYS A 70 -4.12 3.54 8.36
C LYS A 70 -5.20 2.49 8.55
N ASP A 71 -5.95 2.21 7.50
CA ASP A 71 -7.03 1.22 7.55
C ASP A 71 -6.50 -0.21 7.50
N THR A 72 -5.32 -0.44 6.90
CA THR A 72 -4.78 -1.79 6.67
C THR A 72 -3.65 -2.19 7.61
N VAL A 73 -2.91 -1.24 8.19
CA VAL A 73 -1.70 -1.48 8.98
C VAL A 73 -1.82 -0.86 10.37
N GLU A 74 -1.48 -1.62 11.40
CA GLU A 74 -1.45 -1.15 12.78
C GLU A 74 -0.41 -0.06 12.97
N ALA A 75 -0.78 1.01 13.68
CA ALA A 75 0.17 2.04 14.08
C ALA A 75 1.28 1.42 14.94
N GLY A 76 2.50 1.96 14.83
CA GLY A 76 3.71 1.39 15.43
C GLY A 76 4.41 0.34 14.55
N SER A 77 3.80 -0.10 13.45
CA SER A 77 4.44 -0.99 12.47
C SER A 77 5.50 -0.26 11.62
N ILE A 78 6.41 -1.04 11.04
CA ILE A 78 7.36 -0.60 10.03
C ILE A 78 6.71 -0.76 8.66
N VAL A 79 6.53 0.34 7.95
CA VAL A 79 6.02 0.36 6.58
C VAL A 79 7.21 0.53 5.63
N ARG A 80 7.36 -0.39 4.69
CA ARG A 80 8.38 -0.36 3.65
C ARG A 80 7.76 0.03 2.31
N SER A 81 8.32 1.00 1.61
CA SER A 81 7.87 1.37 0.26
C SER A 81 9.01 1.83 -0.63
N ASP A 82 8.72 2.08 -1.91
CA ASP A 82 9.66 2.58 -2.93
C ASP A 82 10.13 4.04 -2.69
N GLY A 83 9.60 4.71 -1.67
CA GLY A 83 9.91 6.10 -1.36
C GLY A 83 9.06 7.11 -2.13
N TRP A 84 7.93 6.69 -2.71
CA TRP A 84 6.97 7.60 -3.32
C TRP A 84 6.51 8.70 -2.34
N ASN A 85 6.46 9.96 -2.82
CA ASN A 85 6.13 11.14 -2.00
C ASN A 85 4.77 11.04 -1.29
N GLY A 86 3.84 10.21 -1.78
CA GLY A 86 2.57 9.97 -1.09
C GLY A 86 2.74 9.37 0.32
N TYR A 87 3.86 8.70 0.59
CA TYR A 87 4.16 8.07 1.88
C TYR A 87 4.96 8.96 2.85
N ILE A 88 5.42 10.14 2.43
CA ILE A 88 6.35 10.97 3.21
C ILE A 88 5.83 11.34 4.60
N SER A 89 4.50 11.39 4.78
CA SER A 89 3.89 11.77 6.05
C SER A 89 3.69 10.61 7.03
N LEU A 90 4.01 9.36 6.66
CA LEU A 90 3.83 8.18 7.51
C LEU A 90 4.48 8.30 8.90
N PRO A 91 5.72 8.81 9.06
CA PRO A 91 6.31 9.06 10.38
C PRO A 91 5.45 9.93 11.28
N SER A 92 4.88 11.02 10.74
CA SER A 92 3.99 11.91 11.49
C SER A 92 2.65 11.27 11.88
N LYS A 93 2.32 10.10 11.31
CA LYS A 93 1.09 9.35 11.57
C LYS A 93 1.29 8.12 12.47
N GLY A 94 2.49 7.95 13.04
CA GLY A 94 2.80 6.88 13.98
C GLY A 94 3.30 5.59 13.32
N TYR A 95 3.89 5.67 12.13
CA TYR A 95 4.53 4.54 11.45
C TYR A 95 6.03 4.78 11.33
N GLN A 96 6.85 3.75 11.50
CA GLN A 96 8.23 3.84 11.00
C GLN A 96 8.17 3.65 9.48
N HIS A 97 8.86 4.51 8.71
CA HIS A 97 8.89 4.42 7.26
C HIS A 97 10.30 4.12 6.77
N ASP A 98 10.47 2.94 6.19
CA ASP A 98 11.71 2.49 5.57
C ASP A 98 11.56 2.56 4.04
N VAL A 99 12.43 3.30 3.37
CA VAL A 99 12.43 3.35 1.90
C VAL A 99 13.36 2.28 1.37
N ILE A 100 12.80 1.29 0.65
CA ILE A 100 13.58 0.25 -0.02
C ILE A 100 13.78 0.67 -1.47
N ARG A 101 15.03 0.85 -1.85
CA ARG A 101 15.44 1.03 -3.25
C ARG A 101 16.13 -0.25 -3.71
N PRO A 102 15.78 -0.83 -4.87
CA PRO A 102 16.58 -1.89 -5.43
C PRO A 102 17.99 -1.36 -5.74
N SER A 103 19.00 -2.07 -5.24
CA SER A 103 20.43 -1.83 -5.54
C SER A 103 20.75 -2.09 -7.01
#